data_AF-A0A534TF02-F1
#
_entry.id   AF-A0A534TF02-F1
#
_cell.length_a   1.000
_cell.length_b   1.000
_cell.length_c   1.000
_cell.angle_alpha   90.00
_cell.angle_beta   90.00
_cell.angle_gamma   90.00
#
_symmetry.space_group_name_H-M   'P 1'
#
loop_
_entity.id
_entity.type
_entity.pdbx_description
1 polymer ?
#
loop_
_entity_poly.entity_id
_entity_poly.type
_entity_poly.pdbx_seq_one_letter_code
_entity_poly.pdbx_strand_id
1 'polypeptide(L)'
;MSDERKGGLALIFANVAGVLTMALHPVPHQMGDPHVRILNVAVHALAMLAAPIALVGGIALARRTGSLSAVVFQAFALVAAVLATAMSGLVISSLLQQSASRELLMVSRALNQAFSRMFAVATSVALVLWSISGWRGHSLPRALAIYGVACGVVSALFVFSGAPLDVHRFGALVLGQSIFFVWAGTTLLLTAPDRA
;
A
#
# COMPACT_ATOMS: atom_id res chain seq x y z
N MET A 1 8.88 24.06 7.25
CA MET A 1 8.38 22.72 7.65
C MET A 1 9.52 21.72 7.65
N SER A 2 9.77 21.02 8.77
CA SER A 2 10.85 20.02 8.92
C SER A 2 10.64 18.80 8.01
N ASP A 3 11.69 18.02 7.80
CA ASP A 3 11.66 16.84 6.93
C ASP A 3 10.74 15.74 7.48
N GLU A 4 10.66 15.60 8.81
CA GLU A 4 9.69 14.71 9.46
C GLU A 4 8.25 15.10 9.14
N ARG A 5 7.90 16.40 9.20
CA ARG A 5 6.55 16.87 8.85
C ARG A 5 6.22 16.61 7.38
N LYS A 6 7.16 16.86 6.46
CA LYS A 6 6.99 16.53 5.04
C LYS A 6 6.77 15.04 4.82
N GLY A 7 7.57 14.21 5.51
CA GLY A 7 7.41 12.76 5.48
C GLY A 7 6.07 12.29 6.04
N GLY A 8 5.60 12.92 7.11
CA GLY A 8 4.27 12.65 7.68
C GLY A 8 3.14 12.93 6.70
N LEU A 9 3.17 14.08 6.02
CA LEU A 9 2.21 14.39 4.95
C LEU A 9 2.30 13.41 3.79
N ALA A 10 3.51 13.02 3.39
CA ALA A 10 3.73 12.04 2.32
C ALA A 10 3.10 10.68 2.68
N LEU A 11 3.28 10.19 3.92
CA LEU A 11 2.64 8.96 4.39
C LEU A 11 1.11 9.06 4.34
N ILE A 12 0.54 10.15 4.84
CA ILE A 12 -0.91 10.35 4.87
C ILE A 12 -1.46 10.40 3.44
N PHE A 13 -0.90 11.27 2.59
CA PHE A 13 -1.35 11.47 1.23
C PHE A 13 -1.32 10.16 0.43
N ALA A 14 -0.18 9.45 0.46
CA ALA A 14 -0.03 8.23 -0.33
C ALA A 14 -0.97 7.12 0.13
N ASN A 15 -1.22 6.99 1.43
CA ASN A 15 -2.13 5.96 1.95
C ASN A 15 -3.60 6.31 1.75
N VAL A 16 -3.98 7.58 1.86
CA VAL A 16 -5.32 8.05 1.48
C VAL A 16 -5.56 7.80 0.00
N ALA A 17 -4.59 8.11 -0.87
CA ALA A 17 -4.68 7.79 -2.31
C ALA A 17 -4.83 6.29 -2.58
N GLY A 18 -4.12 5.43 -1.83
CA GLY A 18 -4.28 3.97 -1.90
C GLY A 18 -5.67 3.49 -1.49
N VAL A 19 -6.22 4.00 -0.38
CA VAL A 19 -7.58 3.68 0.07
C VAL A 19 -8.63 4.17 -0.94
N LEU A 20 -8.49 5.38 -1.47
CA LEU A 20 -9.36 5.92 -2.52
C LEU A 20 -9.31 5.06 -3.78
N THR A 21 -8.13 4.58 -4.17
CA THR A 21 -7.98 3.67 -5.30
C THR A 21 -8.79 2.40 -5.09
N MET A 22 -8.72 1.79 -3.90
CA MET A 22 -9.50 0.59 -3.59
C MET A 22 -11.00 0.85 -3.47
N ALA A 23 -11.41 2.01 -2.94
CA ALA A 23 -12.80 2.40 -2.83
C ALA A 23 -13.46 2.64 -4.20
N LEU A 24 -12.70 3.15 -5.17
CA LEU A 24 -13.14 3.43 -6.52
C LEU A 24 -12.78 2.31 -7.52
N HIS A 25 -12.19 1.22 -7.05
CA HIS A 25 -11.69 0.13 -7.90
C HIS A 25 -12.84 -0.57 -8.61
N PRO A 26 -12.90 -0.54 -9.96
CA PRO A 26 -13.98 -1.18 -10.69
C PRO A 26 -13.95 -2.71 -10.58
N VAL A 27 -15.13 -3.31 -10.44
CA VAL A 27 -15.26 -4.77 -10.42
C VAL A 27 -15.38 -5.33 -11.84
N PRO A 28 -14.91 -6.57 -12.10
CA PRO A 28 -14.75 -7.08 -13.47
C PRO A 28 -16.00 -7.04 -14.36
N HIS A 29 -17.19 -7.19 -13.80
CA HIS A 29 -18.44 -7.19 -14.55
C HIS A 29 -18.86 -5.78 -15.04
N GLN A 30 -18.27 -4.71 -14.50
CA GLN A 30 -18.54 -3.33 -14.92
C GLN A 30 -17.63 -2.88 -16.07
N MET A 31 -16.56 -3.63 -16.36
CA MET A 31 -15.50 -3.24 -17.30
C MET A 31 -15.91 -3.28 -18.79
N GLY A 32 -17.16 -3.66 -19.08
CA GLY A 32 -17.76 -3.53 -20.41
C GLY A 32 -17.99 -2.06 -20.81
N ASP A 33 -18.20 -1.18 -19.84
CA ASP A 33 -18.39 0.26 -20.07
C ASP A 33 -17.03 0.98 -20.32
N PRO A 34 -16.87 1.72 -21.44
CA PRO A 34 -15.69 2.55 -21.70
C PRO A 34 -15.34 3.55 -20.60
N HIS A 35 -16.32 4.20 -19.97
CA HIS A 35 -16.09 5.18 -18.92
C HIS A 35 -15.53 4.53 -17.65
N VAL A 36 -16.01 3.33 -17.33
CA VAL A 36 -15.48 2.53 -16.22
C VAL A 36 -14.03 2.08 -16.49
N ARG A 37 -13.67 1.76 -17.74
CA ARG A 37 -12.27 1.46 -18.09
C ARG A 37 -11.36 2.67 -17.94
N ILE A 38 -11.83 3.88 -18.29
CA ILE A 38 -11.06 5.12 -18.07
C ILE A 38 -10.87 5.34 -16.57
N LEU A 39 -11.93 5.19 -15.77
CA LEU A 39 -11.84 5.25 -14.31
C LEU A 39 -10.83 4.23 -13.77
N ASN A 40 -10.87 2.98 -14.26
CA ASN A 40 -9.92 1.93 -13.87
C ASN A 40 -8.47 2.38 -14.11
N VAL A 41 -8.16 2.90 -15.29
CA VAL A 41 -6.80 3.41 -15.58
C VAL A 41 -6.44 4.57 -14.64
N ALA A 42 -7.35 5.51 -14.43
CA ALA A 42 -7.10 6.71 -13.63
C ALA A 42 -6.80 6.39 -12.16
N VAL A 43 -7.60 5.54 -11.51
CA VAL A 43 -7.39 5.20 -10.09
C VAL A 43 -6.11 4.37 -9.89
N HIS A 44 -5.76 3.49 -10.84
CA HIS A 44 -4.51 2.75 -10.77
C HIS A 44 -3.29 3.63 -11.02
N ALA A 45 -3.39 4.60 -11.94
CA ALA A 45 -2.34 5.59 -12.15
C ALA A 45 -2.10 6.44 -10.89
N LEU A 46 -3.18 6.84 -10.19
CA LEU A 46 -3.09 7.50 -8.89
C LEU A 46 -2.30 6.65 -7.88
N ALA A 47 -2.59 5.36 -7.75
CA ALA A 47 -1.84 4.48 -6.85
C ALA A 47 -0.36 4.33 -7.25
N MET A 48 -0.04 4.26 -8.55
CA MET A 48 1.35 4.23 -9.02
C MET A 48 2.10 5.51 -8.64
N LEU A 49 1.47 6.67 -8.81
CA LEU A 49 2.06 7.97 -8.46
C LEU A 49 2.18 8.15 -6.93
N ALA A 50 1.28 7.54 -6.16
CA ALA A 50 1.35 7.52 -4.71
C ALA A 50 2.53 6.68 -4.19
N ALA A 51 2.98 5.65 -4.91
CA ALA A 51 4.07 4.77 -4.48
C ALA A 51 5.40 5.49 -4.16
N PRO A 52 5.97 6.35 -5.04
CA PRO A 52 7.18 7.10 -4.70
C PRO A 52 6.97 8.06 -3.53
N ILE A 53 5.77 8.62 -3.37
CA ILE A 53 5.43 9.49 -2.23
C ILE A 53 5.40 8.67 -0.93
N ALA A 54 4.84 7.46 -0.95
CA ALA A 54 4.87 6.54 0.19
C ALA A 54 6.31 6.19 0.62
N LEU A 55 7.22 6.02 -0.35
CA LEU A 55 8.64 5.75 -0.06
C LEU A 55 9.31 6.93 0.65
N VAL A 56 9.07 8.16 0.20
CA VAL A 56 9.57 9.36 0.88
C VAL A 56 9.08 9.42 2.33
N GLY A 57 7.78 9.13 2.54
CA GLY A 57 7.20 9.05 3.88
C GLY A 57 7.83 7.96 4.75
N GLY A 58 8.07 6.77 4.18
CA GLY A 58 8.73 5.66 4.88
C GLY A 58 10.19 5.94 5.24
N ILE A 59 10.94 6.64 4.39
CA ILE A 59 12.31 7.09 4.70
C ILE A 59 12.29 8.02 5.92
N ALA A 60 11.34 8.95 6.00
CA ALA A 60 11.21 9.82 7.17
C ALA A 60 10.86 9.00 8.43
N LEU A 61 9.97 8.01 8.32
CA LEU A 61 9.64 7.11 9.43
C LEU A 61 10.83 6.25 9.86
N ALA A 62 11.68 5.81 8.94
CA ALA A 62 12.92 5.11 9.27
C ALA A 62 13.94 5.98 9.99
N ARG A 63 14.07 7.26 9.61
CA ARG A 63 14.93 8.21 10.35
C ARG A 63 14.44 8.38 11.79
N ARG A 64 13.12 8.43 12.00
CA ARG A 64 12.51 8.52 13.34
C ARG A 64 12.72 7.24 14.17
N THR A 65 12.61 6.08 13.55
CA THR A 65 12.58 4.78 14.25
C THR A 65 13.92 4.06 14.28
N GLY A 66 14.89 4.47 13.47
CA GLY A 66 16.15 3.77 13.25
C GLY A 66 16.05 2.52 12.37
N SER A 67 14.90 2.23 11.74
CA SER A 67 14.69 1.00 10.98
C SER A 67 14.84 1.19 9.46
N LEU A 68 16.07 1.12 8.96
CA LEU A 68 16.32 1.10 7.51
C LEU A 68 15.79 -0.20 6.86
N SER A 69 15.84 -1.32 7.58
CA SER A 69 15.32 -2.60 7.09
C SER A 69 13.82 -2.53 6.74
N ALA A 70 13.03 -1.80 7.51
CA ALA A 70 11.61 -1.58 7.20
C ALA A 70 11.41 -0.85 5.86
N VAL A 71 12.28 0.12 5.52
CA VAL A 71 12.24 0.81 4.22
C VAL A 71 12.60 -0.12 3.07
N VAL A 72 13.53 -1.05 3.25
CA VAL A 72 13.86 -2.05 2.22
C VAL A 72 12.63 -2.91 1.90
N PHE A 73 11.94 -3.41 2.93
CA PHE A 73 10.71 -4.17 2.72
C PHE A 73 9.58 -3.33 2.15
N GLN A 74 9.44 -2.07 2.57
CA GLN A 74 8.48 -1.15 1.98
C GLN A 74 8.78 -0.89 0.50
N ALA A 75 10.04 -0.67 0.12
CA ALA A 75 10.42 -0.46 -1.27
C ALA A 75 10.06 -1.68 -2.13
N PHE A 76 10.33 -2.89 -1.64
CA PHE A 76 9.89 -4.11 -2.31
C PHE A 76 8.37 -4.20 -2.43
N ALA A 77 7.64 -3.86 -1.37
CA ALA A 77 6.18 -3.79 -1.39
C ALA A 77 5.67 -2.80 -2.44
N LEU A 78 6.26 -1.61 -2.51
CA LEU A 78 5.87 -0.56 -3.45
C LEU A 78 6.14 -0.95 -4.90
N VAL A 79 7.25 -1.63 -5.19
CA VAL A 79 7.49 -2.21 -6.52
C VAL A 79 6.41 -3.24 -6.85
N ALA A 80 6.08 -4.14 -5.92
CA ALA A 80 5.00 -5.11 -6.11
C ALA A 80 3.63 -4.40 -6.33
N ALA A 81 3.36 -3.32 -5.61
CA ALA A 81 2.14 -2.52 -5.80
C ALA A 81 2.08 -1.86 -7.18
N VAL A 82 3.18 -1.29 -7.67
CA VAL A 82 3.26 -0.71 -9.02
C VAL A 82 3.01 -1.80 -10.08
N LEU A 83 3.59 -2.99 -9.92
CA LEU A 83 3.35 -4.10 -10.83
C LEU A 83 1.90 -4.61 -10.78
N ALA A 84 1.32 -4.77 -9.59
CA ALA A 84 -0.09 -5.13 -9.42
C ALA A 84 -1.00 -4.10 -10.11
N THR A 85 -0.78 -2.83 -9.83
CA THR A 85 -1.58 -1.75 -10.41
C THR A 85 -1.40 -1.63 -11.92
N ALA A 86 -0.23 -1.97 -12.46
CA ALA A 86 0.00 -2.03 -13.91
C ALA A 86 -0.79 -3.18 -14.54
N MET A 87 -0.77 -4.36 -13.93
CA MET A 87 -1.55 -5.51 -14.39
C MET A 87 -3.05 -5.22 -14.36
N SER A 88 -3.56 -4.72 -13.24
CA SER A 88 -4.99 -4.45 -13.04
C SER A 88 -5.49 -3.23 -13.81
N GLY A 89 -4.76 -2.13 -13.78
CA GLY A 89 -5.16 -0.85 -14.37
C GLY A 89 -4.91 -0.76 -15.87
N LEU A 90 -3.71 -1.13 -16.32
CA LEU A 90 -3.26 -0.89 -17.70
C LEU A 90 -3.43 -2.14 -18.56
N VAL A 91 -2.86 -3.27 -18.12
CA VAL A 91 -2.84 -4.51 -18.90
C VAL A 91 -4.24 -5.07 -19.08
N ILE A 92 -5.00 -5.29 -17.98
CA ILE A 92 -6.38 -5.81 -18.08
C ILE A 92 -7.27 -4.89 -18.92
N SER A 93 -7.18 -3.57 -18.76
CA SER A 93 -7.96 -2.63 -19.56
C SER A 93 -7.67 -2.75 -21.05
N SER A 94 -6.39 -2.86 -21.42
CA SER A 94 -5.95 -3.04 -22.81
C SER A 94 -6.39 -4.39 -23.39
N LEU A 95 -6.24 -5.48 -22.62
CA LEU A 95 -6.67 -6.82 -23.04
C LEU A 95 -8.18 -6.88 -23.29
N LEU A 96 -8.99 -6.22 -22.44
CA LEU A 96 -10.43 -6.15 -22.63
C LEU A 96 -10.81 -5.34 -23.87
N GLN A 97 -10.14 -4.22 -24.14
CA GLN A 97 -10.36 -3.43 -25.36
C GLN A 97 -10.04 -4.23 -26.63
N GLN A 98 -9.03 -5.10 -26.57
CA GLN A 98 -8.60 -5.93 -27.70
C GLN A 98 -9.38 -7.25 -27.82
N SER A 99 -10.41 -7.47 -27.00
CA SER A 99 -11.16 -8.74 -26.96
C SER A 99 -10.23 -9.96 -26.80
N ALA A 100 -9.20 -9.82 -25.94
CA ALA A 100 -8.22 -10.86 -25.70
C ALA A 100 -8.86 -12.17 -25.20
N SER A 101 -8.17 -13.29 -25.43
CA SER A 101 -8.66 -14.60 -25.02
C SER A 101 -8.82 -14.72 -23.50
N ARG A 102 -9.71 -15.64 -23.09
CA ARG A 102 -9.97 -15.92 -21.68
C ARG A 102 -8.70 -16.38 -20.95
N GLU A 103 -7.85 -17.14 -21.62
CA GLU A 103 -6.58 -17.65 -21.10
C GLU A 103 -5.63 -16.52 -20.74
N LEU A 104 -5.50 -15.52 -21.62
CA LEU A 104 -4.63 -14.37 -21.38
C LEU A 104 -5.14 -13.50 -20.22
N LEU A 105 -6.46 -13.33 -20.13
CA LEU A 105 -7.09 -12.65 -18.99
C LEU A 105 -6.86 -13.41 -17.67
N MET A 106 -6.89 -14.75 -17.67
CA MET A 106 -6.62 -15.56 -16.49
C MET A 106 -5.16 -15.43 -16.03
N VAL A 107 -4.20 -15.49 -16.96
CA VAL A 107 -2.77 -15.29 -16.64
C VAL A 107 -2.52 -13.89 -16.08
N SER A 108 -3.10 -12.85 -16.70
CA SER A 108 -2.98 -11.48 -16.22
C SER A 108 -3.53 -11.29 -14.80
N ARG A 109 -4.68 -11.89 -14.50
CA ARG A 109 -5.26 -11.91 -13.14
C ARG A 109 -4.38 -12.66 -12.14
N ALA A 110 -3.81 -13.79 -12.54
CA ALA A 110 -2.91 -14.57 -11.66
C ALA A 110 -1.63 -13.79 -11.32
N LEU A 111 -1.04 -13.10 -12.30
CA LEU A 111 0.09 -12.22 -12.08
C LEU A 111 -0.26 -11.05 -11.16
N ASN A 112 -1.39 -10.37 -11.40
CA ASN A 112 -1.87 -9.31 -10.51
C ASN A 112 -2.01 -9.83 -9.06
N GLN A 113 -2.63 -10.99 -8.87
CA GLN A 113 -2.79 -11.61 -7.55
C GLN A 113 -1.44 -11.94 -6.88
N ALA A 114 -0.47 -12.44 -7.64
CA ALA A 114 0.87 -12.69 -7.12
C ALA A 114 1.53 -11.39 -6.62
N PHE A 115 1.45 -10.31 -7.41
CA PHE A 115 1.97 -8.99 -7.01
C PHE A 115 1.24 -8.41 -5.80
N SER A 116 -0.09 -8.50 -5.73
CA SER A 116 -0.87 -8.08 -4.56
C SER A 116 -0.49 -8.83 -3.28
N ARG A 117 -0.23 -10.14 -3.37
CA ARG A 117 0.25 -10.94 -2.23
C ARG A 117 1.65 -10.52 -1.79
N MET A 118 2.57 -10.29 -2.73
CA MET A 118 3.92 -9.82 -2.42
C MET A 118 3.88 -8.45 -1.75
N PHE A 119 3.07 -7.51 -2.25
CA PHE A 119 2.82 -6.22 -1.59
C PHE A 119 2.31 -6.42 -0.16
N ALA A 120 1.24 -7.20 0.03
CA ALA A 120 0.62 -7.39 1.33
C ALA A 120 1.60 -7.95 2.37
N VAL A 121 2.38 -8.98 2.00
CA VAL A 121 3.38 -9.60 2.89
C VAL A 121 4.54 -8.66 3.17
N ALA A 122 5.10 -8.01 2.15
CA ALA A 122 6.23 -7.11 2.34
C ALA A 122 5.87 -5.87 3.18
N THR A 123 4.68 -5.30 2.97
CA THR A 123 4.14 -4.23 3.82
C THR A 123 3.95 -4.72 5.26
N SER A 124 3.45 -5.95 5.44
CA SER A 124 3.30 -6.55 6.78
C SER A 124 4.63 -6.65 7.53
N VAL A 125 5.70 -7.08 6.85
CA VAL A 125 7.04 -7.13 7.43
C VAL A 125 7.54 -5.73 7.79
N ALA A 126 7.37 -4.75 6.89
CA ALA A 126 7.75 -3.37 7.16
C ALA A 126 7.04 -2.78 8.39
N LEU A 127 5.73 -3.02 8.53
CA LEU A 127 4.91 -2.62 9.68
C LEU A 127 5.46 -3.19 11.00
N VAL A 128 5.76 -4.49 11.03
CA VAL A 128 6.32 -5.16 12.21
C VAL A 128 7.68 -4.56 12.57
N LEU A 129 8.56 -4.37 11.57
CA LEU A 129 9.91 -3.82 11.79
C LEU A 129 9.88 -2.38 12.33
N TRP A 130 9.09 -1.49 11.74
CA TRP A 130 8.93 -0.13 12.26
C TRP A 130 8.32 -0.12 13.65
N SER A 131 7.36 -1.00 13.91
CA SER A 131 6.69 -1.06 15.21
C SER A 131 7.64 -1.52 16.32
N ILE A 132 8.41 -2.58 16.08
CA ILE A 132 9.40 -3.09 17.05
C ILE A 132 10.50 -2.06 17.28
N SER A 133 11.04 -1.46 16.21
CA SER A 133 12.10 -0.46 16.31
C SER A 133 11.62 0.81 17.01
N GLY A 134 10.43 1.29 16.64
CA GLY A 134 9.81 2.47 17.22
C GLY A 134 9.44 2.30 18.69
N TRP A 135 9.00 1.10 19.09
CA TRP A 135 8.78 0.76 20.49
C TRP A 135 10.09 0.80 21.29
N ARG A 136 11.11 0.06 20.83
CA ARG A 136 12.39 -0.07 21.55
C ARG A 136 13.12 1.25 21.67
N GLY A 137 13.03 2.10 20.64
CA GLY A 137 13.61 3.44 20.64
C GLY A 137 12.74 4.52 21.27
N HIS A 138 11.58 4.18 21.84
CA HIS A 138 10.60 5.13 22.40
C HIS A 138 10.19 6.25 21.42
N SER A 139 10.30 6.01 20.12
CA SER A 139 10.08 7.02 19.08
C SER A 139 8.70 6.96 18.45
N LEU A 140 7.93 5.90 18.73
CA LEU A 140 6.51 5.78 18.40
C LEU A 140 5.66 5.56 19.67
N PRO A 141 4.41 6.07 19.70
CA PRO A 141 3.45 5.73 20.74
C PRO A 141 3.25 4.21 20.87
N ARG A 142 3.13 3.73 22.11
CA ARG A 142 2.95 2.32 22.45
C ARG A 142 1.80 1.66 21.68
N ALA A 143 0.67 2.38 21.58
CA ALA A 143 -0.52 1.90 20.88
C ALA A 143 -0.31 1.72 19.36
N LEU A 144 0.39 2.66 18.72
CA LEU A 144 0.72 2.58 17.30
C LEU A 144 1.65 1.39 17.00
N ALA A 145 2.64 1.15 17.85
CA ALA A 145 3.53 0.00 17.71
C ALA A 145 2.79 -1.33 17.90
N ILE A 146 1.90 -1.46 18.89
CA ILE A 146 1.06 -2.67 19.05
C ILE A 146 0.20 -2.88 17.82
N TYR A 147 -0.44 -1.82 17.34
CA TYR A 147 -1.28 -1.86 16.16
C TYR A 147 -0.50 -2.36 14.94
N GLY A 148 0.69 -1.81 14.67
CA GLY A 148 1.48 -2.22 13.51
C GLY A 148 1.98 -3.67 13.59
N VAL A 149 2.36 -4.16 14.78
CA VAL A 149 2.68 -5.59 14.96
C VAL A 149 1.45 -6.46 14.70
N ALA A 150 0.32 -6.15 15.34
CA ALA A 150 -0.90 -6.93 15.19
C ALA A 150 -1.41 -6.92 13.74
N CYS A 151 -1.48 -5.74 13.11
CA CYS A 151 -1.90 -5.57 11.73
C CYS A 151 -0.97 -6.32 10.77
N GLY A 152 0.35 -6.22 10.94
CA GLY A 152 1.31 -6.93 10.12
C GLY A 152 1.20 -8.46 10.25
N VAL A 153 1.13 -8.97 11.48
CA VAL A 153 0.99 -10.42 11.72
C VAL A 153 -0.33 -10.95 11.15
N VAL A 154 -1.46 -10.29 11.44
CA VAL A 154 -2.78 -10.72 10.94
C VAL A 154 -2.83 -10.67 9.40
N SER A 155 -2.29 -9.61 8.79
CA SER A 155 -2.24 -9.48 7.32
C SER A 155 -1.39 -10.59 6.68
N ALA A 156 -0.22 -10.89 7.24
CA ALA A 156 0.63 -11.97 6.74
C ALA A 156 -0.05 -13.34 6.88
N LEU A 157 -0.63 -13.64 8.05
CA LEU A 157 -1.37 -14.89 8.28
C LEU A 157 -2.55 -15.04 7.31
N PHE A 158 -3.27 -13.94 7.07
CA PHE A 158 -4.37 -13.94 6.10
C PHE A 158 -3.89 -14.30 4.70
N VAL A 159 -2.77 -13.73 4.23
CA VAL A 159 -2.20 -14.09 2.92
C VAL A 159 -1.74 -15.55 2.88
N PHE A 160 -1.06 -16.03 3.91
CA PHE A 160 -0.57 -17.42 3.97
C PHE A 160 -1.65 -18.47 4.18
N SER A 161 -2.85 -18.09 4.63
CA SER A 161 -4.00 -19.00 4.72
C SER A 161 -4.49 -19.53 3.36
N GLY A 162 -4.02 -18.94 2.25
CA GLY A 162 -4.47 -19.29 0.91
C GLY A 162 -5.83 -18.69 0.54
N ALA A 163 -6.45 -17.90 1.43
CA ALA A 163 -7.69 -17.20 1.14
C ALA A 163 -7.55 -16.35 -0.14
N PRO A 164 -8.59 -16.33 -1.01
CA PRO A 164 -8.56 -15.48 -2.18
C PRO A 164 -8.55 -14.00 -1.76
N LEU A 165 -7.67 -13.22 -2.39
CA LEU A 165 -7.64 -11.75 -2.27
C LEU A 165 -8.55 -11.14 -3.34
N ASP A 166 -9.86 -11.33 -3.17
CA ASP A 166 -10.81 -10.55 -3.96
C ASP A 166 -10.69 -9.04 -3.63
N VAL A 167 -11.32 -8.20 -4.43
CA VAL A 167 -11.24 -6.73 -4.32
C VAL A 167 -11.61 -6.25 -2.90
N HIS A 168 -12.55 -6.89 -2.23
CA HIS A 168 -13.05 -6.47 -0.91
C HIS A 168 -12.07 -6.86 0.18
N ARG A 169 -11.57 -8.11 0.15
CA ARG A 169 -10.60 -8.62 1.12
C ARG A 169 -9.26 -7.92 0.98
N PHE A 170 -8.81 -7.69 -0.25
CA PHE A 170 -7.61 -6.89 -0.50
C PHE A 170 -7.81 -5.44 -0.07
N GLY A 171 -8.98 -4.85 -0.34
CA GLY A 171 -9.34 -3.51 0.11
C GLY A 171 -9.32 -3.36 1.63
N ALA A 172 -9.85 -4.34 2.37
CA ALA A 172 -9.81 -4.37 3.83
C ALA A 172 -8.37 -4.48 4.36
N LEU A 173 -7.51 -5.28 3.70
CA LEU A 173 -6.09 -5.38 4.03
C LEU A 173 -5.37 -4.05 3.79
N VAL A 174 -5.59 -3.42 2.64
CA VAL A 174 -5.04 -2.09 2.32
C VAL A 174 -5.49 -1.06 3.35
N LEU A 175 -6.79 -1.04 3.69
CA LEU A 175 -7.33 -0.11 4.69
C LEU A 175 -6.65 -0.29 6.06
N GLY A 176 -6.54 -1.54 6.54
CA GLY A 176 -5.86 -1.83 7.81
C GLY A 176 -4.40 -1.38 7.81
N GLN A 177 -3.65 -1.70 6.76
CA GLN A 177 -2.25 -1.26 6.64
C GLN A 177 -2.14 0.28 6.52
N SER A 178 -3.05 0.92 5.80
CA SER A 178 -3.10 2.37 5.65
C SER A 178 -3.39 3.11 6.95
N ILE A 179 -4.20 2.56 7.86
CA ILE A 179 -4.43 3.14 9.19
C ILE A 179 -3.11 3.30 9.94
N PHE A 180 -2.22 2.29 9.90
CA PHE A 180 -0.89 2.39 10.53
C PHE A 180 -0.11 3.56 9.97
N PHE A 181 -0.02 3.67 8.63
CA PHE A 181 0.77 4.72 7.99
C PHE A 181 0.20 6.12 8.19
N VAL A 182 -1.13 6.27 8.15
CA VAL A 182 -1.79 7.55 8.45
C VAL A 182 -1.50 7.95 9.89
N TRP A 183 -1.66 7.05 10.85
CA TRP A 183 -1.37 7.34 12.26
C TRP A 183 0.12 7.65 12.50
N ALA A 184 1.02 6.89 11.89
CA ALA A 184 2.46 7.19 11.92
C ALA A 184 2.75 8.57 11.30
N GLY A 185 2.13 8.90 10.17
CA GLY A 185 2.27 10.21 9.52
C GLY A 185 1.76 11.36 10.39
N THR A 186 0.61 11.19 11.04
CA THR A 186 0.08 12.15 12.02
C THR A 186 1.03 12.32 13.21
N THR A 187 1.64 11.22 13.69
CA THR A 187 2.63 11.27 14.77
C THR A 187 3.86 12.09 14.36
N LEU A 188 4.39 11.88 13.16
CA LEU A 188 5.48 12.69 12.62
C LEU A 188 5.09 14.16 12.48
N LEU A 189 3.86 14.46 12.06
CA LEU A 189 3.37 15.84 11.94
C LEU A 189 3.33 16.56 13.29
N LEU A 190 2.79 15.90 14.32
CA LEU A 190 2.51 16.51 15.62
C LEU A 190 3.73 16.58 16.53
N THR A 191 4.68 15.64 16.41
CA THR A 191 5.82 15.53 17.31
C THR A 191 7.15 16.02 16.72
N ALA A 192 7.15 16.40 15.43
CA ALA A 192 8.35 16.89 14.79
C ALA A 192 8.75 18.26 15.36
N PRO A 193 10.04 18.45 15.70
CA PRO A 193 10.54 19.74 16.16
C PRO A 193 10.33 20.82 15.08
N ASP A 194 10.05 22.04 15.51
CA ASP A 194 10.09 23.20 14.63
C ASP A 194 11.52 23.38 14.12
N ARG A 195 11.66 23.87 12.88
CA ARG A 195 12.99 24.18 12.34
C ARG A 195 13.59 25.29 13.21
N ALA A 196 14.74 25.01 13.84
CA ALA A 196 15.61 26.04 14.39
C ALA A 196 16.11 26.97 13.27
#